data_AF-A0A2V6FDT6-F1
#
_entry.id   AF-A0A2V6FDT6-F1
#
_cell.length_a   1.000
_cell.length_b   1.000
_cell.length_c   1.000
_cell.angle_alpha   90.00
_cell.angle_beta   90.00
_cell.angle_gamma   90.00
#
_symmetry.space_group_name_H-M   'P 1'
#
loop_
_entity.id
_entity.type
_entity.pdbx_description
1 polymer ?
#
loop_
_entity_poly.entity_id
_entity_poly.type
_entity_poly.pdbx_seq_one_letter_code
_entity_poly.pdbx_strand_id
1 'polypeptide(L)'
;MDNANFSTPPDGEPGRMQMYVFVDASPDRDGDLDATVVLHEHTHGLSNRLVGGGVGISEFQPSGMGEGWSDFYALALLAPPNADPHANYPEGGYITYLLGGLRQNYYFGIRRYPYTTDMTKDPLTFKDIDPTRADPHAGVPISPIFGGSDPSEVHNQGEVWCVTLWEARANLIDKLGYDDGNTTILQLVTDGMKLAPPNPTFLEARDAILQADEVATGGDNRNELWLAFAKRGMGFSAVAPPASTTVGVMEAFDLPPDVVITVPDGILEGSVTPPSRSALFAADSQPGFVRVTDGPPVTNATIVATVSGGGSLTFHNDGVSPDKTASNAVYSALFNVPTNAASVTITLVISAPDKVTSTNLISYTIIPLPTNDNFANSLKVPPSGASYVSNNRLATTESGEPAHAGLTSAAASLWWTWSTGTTTNVLVDTGGSLFDTV
;
A
#
# COMPACT_ATOMS: atom_id res chain seq x y z
N MET A 1 -3.93 -29.63 -14.13
CA MET A 1 -3.51 -30.50 -13.01
C MET A 1 -2.27 -29.88 -12.41
N ASP A 2 -2.03 -30.13 -11.12
CA ASP A 2 -0.87 -29.67 -10.34
C ASP A 2 -0.60 -28.17 -10.43
N ASN A 3 -1.66 -27.36 -10.50
CA ASN A 3 -1.56 -25.90 -10.61
C ASN A 3 -2.88 -25.22 -10.20
N ALA A 4 -2.87 -23.89 -10.16
CA ALA A 4 -4.05 -23.05 -10.20
C ALA A 4 -3.75 -21.80 -11.06
N ASN A 5 -4.75 -20.95 -11.32
CA ASN A 5 -4.53 -19.62 -11.91
C ASN A 5 -5.75 -18.72 -11.73
N PHE A 6 -5.49 -17.41 -11.81
CA PHE A 6 -6.51 -16.39 -11.84
C PHE A 6 -6.31 -15.43 -13.03
N SER A 7 -7.38 -15.23 -13.81
CA SER A 7 -7.45 -14.20 -14.84
C SER A 7 -8.13 -12.96 -14.28
N THR A 8 -7.42 -11.83 -14.31
CA THR A 8 -7.94 -10.52 -13.87
C THR A 8 -8.17 -9.61 -15.07
N PRO A 9 -9.32 -9.71 -15.78
CA PRO A 9 -9.66 -8.71 -16.77
C PRO A 9 -9.88 -7.34 -16.10
N PRO A 10 -9.95 -6.24 -16.88
CA PRO A 10 -10.31 -4.92 -16.36
C PRO A 10 -11.62 -4.94 -15.56
N ASP A 11 -11.84 -3.90 -14.76
CA ASP A 11 -13.07 -3.82 -13.98
C ASP A 11 -14.33 -3.81 -14.86
N GLY A 12 -15.43 -4.29 -14.30
CA GLY A 12 -16.66 -4.57 -15.06
C GLY A 12 -16.69 -5.94 -15.77
N GLU A 13 -15.55 -6.65 -15.86
CA GLU A 13 -15.48 -8.03 -16.32
C GLU A 13 -15.21 -9.02 -15.16
N PRO A 14 -15.81 -10.22 -15.18
CA PRO A 14 -15.63 -11.19 -14.10
C PRO A 14 -14.22 -11.77 -14.10
N GLY A 15 -13.56 -11.71 -12.94
CA GLY A 15 -12.36 -12.49 -12.68
C GLY A 15 -12.64 -13.99 -12.79
N ARG A 16 -11.64 -14.77 -13.24
CA ARG A 16 -11.80 -16.21 -13.44
C ARG A 16 -10.68 -16.96 -12.75
N MET A 17 -11.03 -17.65 -11.66
CA MET A 17 -10.17 -18.61 -10.98
C MET A 17 -10.33 -20.00 -11.59
N GLN A 18 -9.23 -20.70 -11.79
CA GLN A 18 -9.20 -22.10 -12.16
C GLN A 18 -8.35 -22.86 -11.14
N MET A 19 -9.00 -23.75 -10.40
CA MET A 19 -8.34 -24.65 -9.47
C MET A 19 -8.19 -26.03 -10.10
N TYR A 20 -7.08 -26.72 -9.84
CA TYR A 20 -6.83 -28.07 -10.36
C TYR A 20 -6.54 -29.09 -9.27
N VAL A 21 -6.73 -30.36 -9.63
CA VAL A 21 -6.33 -31.53 -8.85
C VAL A 21 -4.81 -31.76 -8.96
N PHE A 22 -4.20 -32.16 -7.84
CA PHE A 22 -2.79 -32.55 -7.70
C PHE A 22 -2.66 -34.08 -7.59
N VAL A 23 -1.89 -34.70 -8.49
CA VAL A 23 -2.03 -36.13 -8.84
C VAL A 23 -0.94 -37.06 -8.29
N ASP A 24 -0.05 -36.55 -7.44
CA ASP A 24 1.05 -37.35 -6.88
C ASP A 24 0.64 -38.22 -5.67
N ALA A 25 -0.51 -37.92 -5.05
CA ALA A 25 -1.04 -38.68 -3.92
C ALA A 25 -2.09 -39.72 -4.33
N SER A 26 -2.38 -40.70 -3.46
CA SER A 26 -3.51 -41.62 -3.65
C SER A 26 -4.37 -41.66 -2.38
N PRO A 27 -5.63 -41.14 -2.40
CA PRO A 27 -6.22 -40.40 -3.51
C PRO A 27 -5.51 -39.07 -3.81
N ASP A 28 -5.71 -38.55 -5.02
CA ASP A 28 -5.25 -37.22 -5.46
C ASP A 28 -5.72 -36.12 -4.48
N ARG A 29 -4.98 -35.01 -4.44
CA ARG A 29 -5.31 -33.84 -3.60
C ARG A 29 -6.04 -32.80 -4.42
N ASP A 30 -7.27 -32.49 -4.05
CA ASP A 30 -8.03 -31.40 -4.67
C ASP A 30 -7.51 -30.04 -4.20
N GLY A 31 -7.05 -29.18 -5.13
CA GLY A 31 -6.52 -27.85 -4.82
C GLY A 31 -7.53 -26.94 -4.13
N ASP A 32 -8.83 -27.17 -4.34
CA ASP A 32 -9.93 -26.45 -3.67
C ASP A 32 -9.91 -26.61 -2.13
N LEU A 33 -9.24 -27.64 -1.63
CA LEU A 33 -9.13 -27.94 -0.20
C LEU A 33 -7.89 -27.31 0.45
N ASP A 34 -7.03 -26.64 -0.31
CA ASP A 34 -5.93 -25.85 0.21
C ASP A 34 -6.27 -24.36 0.14
N ALA A 35 -6.73 -23.82 1.27
CA ALA A 35 -7.17 -22.42 1.35
C ALA A 35 -6.05 -21.43 1.04
N THR A 36 -4.77 -21.82 1.20
CA THR A 36 -3.63 -20.97 0.85
C THR A 36 -3.63 -20.69 -0.65
N VAL A 37 -3.77 -21.75 -1.47
CA VAL A 37 -3.85 -21.65 -2.94
C VAL A 37 -5.07 -20.83 -3.39
N VAL A 38 -6.25 -21.06 -2.81
CA VAL A 38 -7.46 -20.29 -3.19
C VAL A 38 -7.30 -18.80 -2.92
N LEU A 39 -6.75 -18.43 -1.76
CA LEU A 39 -6.53 -17.03 -1.40
C LEU A 39 -5.40 -16.40 -2.20
N HIS A 40 -4.35 -17.17 -2.51
CA HIS A 40 -3.28 -16.77 -3.41
C HIS A 40 -3.87 -16.35 -4.76
N GLU A 41 -4.64 -17.23 -5.39
CA GLU A 41 -5.26 -16.94 -6.69
C GLU A 41 -6.21 -15.74 -6.63
N HIS A 42 -7.00 -15.62 -5.56
CA HIS A 42 -7.90 -14.48 -5.41
C HIS A 42 -7.15 -13.14 -5.25
N THR A 43 -5.96 -13.18 -4.66
CA THR A 43 -5.12 -12.00 -4.43
C THR A 43 -4.46 -11.50 -5.72
N HIS A 44 -4.30 -12.32 -6.75
CA HIS A 44 -3.99 -11.81 -8.09
C HIS A 44 -5.08 -10.85 -8.58
N GLY A 45 -6.35 -11.15 -8.30
CA GLY A 45 -7.46 -10.24 -8.56
C GLY A 45 -7.30 -8.91 -7.84
N LEU A 46 -7.00 -8.95 -6.54
CA LEU A 46 -6.78 -7.76 -5.71
C LEU A 46 -5.62 -6.90 -6.24
N SER A 47 -4.44 -7.47 -6.38
CA SER A 47 -3.22 -6.75 -6.75
C SER A 47 -3.30 -6.17 -8.16
N ASN A 48 -3.77 -6.93 -9.15
CA ASN A 48 -3.93 -6.43 -10.53
C ASN A 48 -4.93 -5.28 -10.61
N ARG A 49 -6.01 -5.29 -9.81
CA ARG A 49 -7.01 -4.21 -9.81
C ARG A 49 -6.55 -2.95 -9.10
N LEU A 50 -5.73 -3.08 -8.06
CA LEU A 50 -5.29 -1.92 -7.26
C LEU A 50 -4.03 -1.24 -7.82
N VAL A 51 -3.01 -2.02 -8.21
CA VAL A 51 -1.72 -1.46 -8.63
C VAL A 51 -1.88 -0.67 -9.92
N GLY A 52 -1.45 0.59 -9.91
CA GLY A 52 -1.57 1.50 -11.05
C GLY A 52 -3.01 1.74 -11.51
N GLY A 53 -4.02 1.46 -10.68
CA GLY A 53 -5.44 1.59 -11.04
C GLY A 53 -5.93 0.55 -12.05
N GLY A 54 -5.40 -0.68 -12.01
CA GLY A 54 -5.86 -1.78 -12.88
C GLY A 54 -4.96 -2.10 -14.07
N VAL A 55 -3.87 -1.34 -14.25
CA VAL A 55 -2.94 -1.49 -15.39
C VAL A 55 -1.48 -1.63 -14.95
N GLY A 56 -1.24 -1.91 -13.67
CA GLY A 56 0.07 -1.78 -13.06
C GLY A 56 0.87 -3.08 -12.87
N ILE A 57 0.42 -4.23 -13.38
CA ILE A 57 1.15 -5.51 -13.30
C ILE A 57 1.25 -6.14 -14.69
N SER A 58 2.22 -5.67 -15.48
CA SER A 58 2.54 -6.25 -16.81
C SER A 58 4.04 -6.39 -17.07
N GLU A 59 4.88 -5.71 -16.28
CA GLU A 59 6.34 -5.82 -16.33
C GLU A 59 6.87 -6.92 -15.38
N PHE A 60 8.15 -7.24 -15.49
CA PHE A 60 8.73 -8.43 -14.88
C PHE A 60 8.80 -8.40 -13.34
N GLN A 61 9.32 -7.32 -12.75
CA GLN A 61 9.34 -7.13 -11.30
C GLN A 61 7.93 -7.09 -10.66
N PRO A 62 6.97 -6.30 -11.20
CA PRO A 62 5.63 -6.25 -10.60
C PRO A 62 4.86 -7.57 -10.74
N SER A 63 5.08 -8.37 -11.80
CA SER A 63 4.56 -9.74 -11.84
C SER A 63 5.13 -10.60 -10.69
N GLY A 64 6.43 -10.47 -10.40
CA GLY A 64 7.05 -11.13 -9.24
C GLY A 64 6.45 -10.68 -7.91
N MET A 65 6.22 -9.38 -7.71
CA MET A 65 5.51 -8.89 -6.52
C MET A 65 4.05 -9.35 -6.47
N GLY A 66 3.40 -9.54 -7.63
CA GLY A 66 2.08 -10.17 -7.77
C GLY A 66 2.00 -11.51 -7.05
N GLU A 67 2.95 -12.40 -7.32
CA GLU A 67 3.09 -13.70 -6.63
C GLU A 67 3.31 -13.53 -5.13
N GLY A 68 4.17 -12.58 -4.73
CA GLY A 68 4.51 -12.36 -3.33
C GLY A 68 3.37 -11.77 -2.49
N TRP A 69 2.59 -10.84 -3.05
CA TRP A 69 1.36 -10.37 -2.40
C TRP A 69 0.37 -11.51 -2.23
N SER A 70 0.23 -12.37 -3.24
CA SER A 70 -0.68 -13.51 -3.18
C SER A 70 -0.35 -14.49 -2.05
N ASP A 71 0.91 -14.87 -1.89
CA ASP A 71 1.35 -15.67 -0.73
C ASP A 71 1.15 -14.92 0.59
N PHE A 72 1.50 -13.63 0.64
CA PHE A 72 1.39 -12.83 1.86
C PHE A 72 -0.05 -12.78 2.39
N TYR A 73 -1.03 -12.46 1.54
CA TYR A 73 -2.44 -12.41 1.95
C TYR A 73 -2.97 -13.79 2.33
N ALA A 74 -2.64 -14.82 1.56
CA ALA A 74 -3.06 -16.19 1.87
C ALA A 74 -2.64 -16.59 3.29
N LEU A 75 -1.38 -16.36 3.64
CA LEU A 75 -0.82 -16.72 4.93
C LEU A 75 -1.30 -15.79 6.06
N ALA A 76 -1.33 -14.48 5.84
CA ALA A 76 -1.72 -13.50 6.86
C ALA A 76 -3.20 -13.60 7.26
N LEU A 77 -4.07 -14.04 6.33
CA LEU A 77 -5.50 -14.25 6.59
C LEU A 77 -5.80 -15.60 7.26
N LEU A 78 -4.94 -16.61 7.08
CA LEU A 78 -5.12 -17.95 7.63
C LEU A 78 -4.37 -18.19 8.95
N ALA A 79 -3.34 -17.38 9.26
CA ALA A 79 -2.58 -17.51 10.49
C ALA A 79 -3.49 -17.27 11.72
N PRO A 80 -3.54 -18.20 12.70
CA PRO A 80 -4.46 -18.10 13.83
C PRO A 80 -4.09 -16.96 14.81
N PRO A 81 -5.05 -16.38 15.58
CA PRO A 81 -4.88 -15.20 16.45
C PRO A 81 -3.79 -15.23 17.55
N ASN A 82 -2.96 -16.27 17.60
CA ASN A 82 -1.89 -16.47 18.57
C ASN A 82 -0.69 -17.22 17.95
N ALA A 83 -0.67 -17.33 16.62
CA ALA A 83 0.45 -17.93 15.92
C ALA A 83 1.70 -17.10 16.19
N ASP A 84 2.82 -17.77 16.45
CA ASP A 84 4.11 -17.10 16.59
C ASP A 84 4.45 -16.44 15.25
N PRO A 85 4.51 -15.09 15.16
CA PRO A 85 4.78 -14.40 13.90
C PRO A 85 6.16 -14.74 13.31
N HIS A 86 7.07 -15.29 14.12
CA HIS A 86 8.42 -15.67 13.72
C HIS A 86 8.58 -17.17 13.39
N ALA A 87 7.53 -17.98 13.50
CA ALA A 87 7.56 -19.39 13.14
C ALA A 87 7.73 -19.60 11.62
N ASN A 88 7.70 -20.87 11.20
CA ASN A 88 7.82 -21.25 9.80
C ASN A 88 6.43 -21.51 9.20
N TYR A 89 6.13 -20.87 8.08
CA TYR A 89 4.85 -20.97 7.39
C TYR A 89 5.05 -21.43 5.94
N PRO A 90 4.51 -22.59 5.54
CA PRO A 90 4.54 -23.05 4.16
C PRO A 90 3.33 -22.55 3.35
N GLU A 91 3.54 -22.23 2.07
CA GLU A 91 2.45 -22.07 1.09
C GLU A 91 2.12 -23.42 0.44
N GLY A 92 0.84 -23.76 0.25
CA GLY A 92 0.46 -25.01 -0.42
C GLY A 92 0.83 -26.28 0.36
N GLY A 93 0.75 -26.25 1.69
CA GLY A 93 1.12 -27.38 2.54
C GLY A 93 0.28 -28.63 2.30
N TYR A 94 -1.02 -28.48 1.99
CA TYR A 94 -1.92 -29.63 1.78
C TYR A 94 -1.69 -30.29 0.42
N ILE A 95 -1.59 -29.49 -0.65
CA ILE A 95 -1.42 -29.98 -2.03
C ILE A 95 -0.07 -30.67 -2.26
N THR A 96 0.94 -30.39 -1.41
CA THR A 96 2.29 -30.93 -1.57
C THR A 96 2.51 -32.30 -0.93
N TYR A 97 1.47 -32.92 -0.38
CA TYR A 97 1.58 -34.29 0.14
C TYR A 97 1.90 -35.28 -0.99
N LEU A 98 3.00 -36.02 -0.86
CA LEU A 98 3.56 -36.95 -1.85
C LEU A 98 4.07 -36.31 -3.15
N LEU A 99 4.04 -34.98 -3.26
CA LEU A 99 4.62 -34.27 -4.40
C LEU A 99 6.12 -34.64 -4.51
N GLY A 100 6.55 -35.08 -5.69
CA GLY A 100 7.93 -35.55 -5.91
C GLY A 100 8.35 -36.72 -4.99
N GLY A 101 7.39 -37.48 -4.45
CA GLY A 101 7.61 -38.59 -3.52
C GLY A 101 7.82 -38.17 -2.05
N LEU A 102 7.70 -36.89 -1.72
CA LEU A 102 7.95 -36.37 -0.37
C LEU A 102 6.73 -36.55 0.54
N ARG A 103 6.94 -37.15 1.71
CA ARG A 103 5.85 -37.36 2.71
C ARG A 103 5.67 -36.19 3.68
N GLN A 104 6.65 -35.31 3.77
CA GLN A 104 6.71 -34.21 4.75
C GLN A 104 7.24 -32.94 4.09
N ASN A 105 6.58 -32.49 3.03
CA ASN A 105 6.94 -31.22 2.38
C ASN A 105 6.33 -29.99 3.08
N TYR A 106 5.67 -30.17 4.22
CA TYR A 106 5.04 -29.11 5.03
C TYR A 106 6.03 -28.07 5.59
N TYR A 107 7.34 -28.31 5.48
CA TYR A 107 8.33 -27.31 5.83
C TYR A 107 8.50 -26.27 4.72
N PHE A 108 8.54 -26.69 3.45
CA PHE A 108 8.77 -25.79 2.31
C PHE A 108 7.48 -25.40 1.58
N GLY A 109 6.49 -26.30 1.57
CA GLY A 109 5.34 -26.16 0.70
C GLY A 109 5.76 -26.13 -0.77
N ILE A 110 5.16 -25.23 -1.56
CA ILE A 110 5.47 -25.05 -2.99
C ILE A 110 6.60 -24.06 -3.27
N ARG A 111 7.25 -23.52 -2.23
CA ARG A 111 8.29 -22.49 -2.35
C ARG A 111 9.68 -23.05 -2.06
N ARG A 112 10.74 -22.25 -2.26
CA ARG A 112 12.14 -22.66 -2.03
C ARG A 112 12.47 -22.70 -0.53
N TYR A 113 11.92 -21.77 0.25
CA TYR A 113 12.08 -21.69 1.71
C TYR A 113 10.71 -21.54 2.40
N PRO A 114 10.57 -21.92 3.69
CA PRO A 114 9.41 -21.49 4.49
C PRO A 114 9.42 -19.98 4.67
N TYR A 115 8.25 -19.35 4.74
CA TYR A 115 8.19 -17.97 5.20
C TYR A 115 8.43 -17.90 6.71
N THR A 116 9.49 -17.21 7.09
CA THR A 116 9.89 -17.00 8.49
C THR A 116 10.79 -15.78 8.61
N THR A 117 10.77 -15.14 9.77
CA THR A 117 11.70 -14.05 10.10
C THR A 117 13.11 -14.52 10.48
N ASP A 118 13.31 -15.84 10.59
CA ASP A 118 14.61 -16.43 10.90
C ASP A 118 15.47 -16.58 9.62
N MET A 119 16.43 -15.67 9.45
CA MET A 119 17.35 -15.64 8.30
C MET A 119 18.21 -16.91 8.17
N THR A 120 18.27 -17.76 9.21
CA THR A 120 18.97 -19.06 9.13
C THR A 120 18.12 -20.15 8.48
N LYS A 121 16.84 -19.88 8.22
CA LYS A 121 15.87 -20.81 7.62
C LYS A 121 15.30 -20.28 6.30
N ASP A 122 15.10 -18.97 6.21
CA ASP A 122 14.78 -18.26 4.97
C ASP A 122 15.75 -17.09 4.80
N PRO A 123 16.80 -17.28 3.99
CA PRO A 123 17.88 -16.31 3.86
C PRO A 123 17.65 -15.31 2.72
N LEU A 124 16.48 -15.36 2.05
CA LEU A 124 16.22 -14.58 0.85
C LEU A 124 16.25 -13.07 1.11
N THR A 125 16.88 -12.35 0.20
CA THR A 125 17.08 -10.89 0.20
C THR A 125 16.86 -10.31 -1.20
N PHE A 126 16.85 -8.99 -1.31
CA PHE A 126 16.59 -8.30 -2.58
C PHE A 126 17.55 -8.69 -3.71
N LYS A 127 18.79 -9.08 -3.44
CA LYS A 127 19.70 -9.60 -4.50
C LYS A 127 19.27 -10.95 -5.08
N ASP A 128 18.44 -11.71 -4.38
CA ASP A 128 18.05 -13.07 -4.75
C ASP A 128 16.93 -13.12 -5.79
N ILE A 129 16.58 -11.97 -6.37
CA ILE A 129 15.77 -11.88 -7.61
C ILE A 129 16.64 -11.69 -8.87
N ASP A 130 17.93 -11.36 -8.71
CA ASP A 130 18.87 -11.16 -9.81
C ASP A 130 19.71 -12.42 -10.03
N PRO A 131 19.58 -13.10 -11.17
CA PRO A 131 20.28 -14.35 -11.45
C PRO A 131 21.80 -14.18 -11.55
N THR A 132 22.30 -12.94 -11.68
CA THR A 132 23.73 -12.63 -11.70
C THR A 132 24.32 -12.36 -10.32
N ARG A 133 23.47 -12.26 -9.28
CA ARG A 133 23.87 -11.87 -7.91
C ARG A 133 23.31 -12.77 -6.82
N ALA A 134 22.27 -13.55 -7.11
CA ALA A 134 21.61 -14.43 -6.16
C ALA A 134 22.61 -15.34 -5.44
N ASP A 135 22.43 -15.47 -4.14
CA ASP A 135 23.29 -16.30 -3.30
C ASP A 135 22.73 -17.74 -3.31
N PRO A 136 23.58 -18.77 -3.45
CA PRO A 136 23.15 -20.15 -3.27
C PRO A 136 22.78 -20.48 -1.80
N HIS A 137 23.08 -19.59 -0.85
CA HIS A 137 22.76 -19.71 0.58
C HIS A 137 23.24 -21.03 1.19
N ALA A 138 24.52 -21.33 0.95
CA ALA A 138 25.13 -22.60 1.32
C ALA A 138 24.95 -22.91 2.83
N GLY A 139 24.35 -24.06 3.12
CA GLY A 139 24.11 -24.54 4.49
C GLY A 139 22.71 -24.26 5.03
N VAL A 140 21.91 -23.45 4.34
CA VAL A 140 20.49 -23.30 4.65
C VAL A 140 19.68 -24.36 3.88
N PRO A 141 18.81 -25.14 4.53
CA PRO A 141 17.97 -26.10 3.84
C PRO A 141 17.05 -25.42 2.83
N ILE A 142 17.08 -25.89 1.58
CA ILE A 142 16.22 -25.43 0.48
C ILE A 142 15.35 -26.60 -0.01
N SER A 143 14.17 -26.28 -0.55
CA SER A 143 13.25 -27.27 -1.11
C SER A 143 13.94 -28.18 -2.13
N PRO A 144 13.86 -29.51 -1.99
CA PRO A 144 14.45 -30.44 -2.94
C PRO A 144 13.67 -30.54 -4.26
N ILE A 145 12.46 -29.96 -4.33
CA ILE A 145 11.63 -29.90 -5.54
C ILE A 145 11.85 -28.57 -6.25
N PHE A 146 11.82 -27.46 -5.50
CA PHE A 146 11.78 -26.12 -6.07
C PHE A 146 13.10 -25.34 -5.96
N GLY A 147 14.09 -25.83 -5.20
CA GLY A 147 15.31 -25.07 -4.89
C GLY A 147 16.27 -24.78 -6.06
N GLY A 148 16.10 -25.44 -7.21
CA GLY A 148 16.97 -25.28 -8.39
C GLY A 148 16.48 -24.29 -9.44
N SER A 149 15.42 -23.52 -9.16
CA SER A 149 14.77 -22.63 -10.12
C SER A 149 15.54 -21.31 -10.33
N ASP A 150 15.31 -20.68 -11.49
CA ASP A 150 15.90 -19.38 -11.86
C ASP A 150 15.48 -18.29 -10.86
N PRO A 151 16.41 -17.61 -10.16
CA PRO A 151 16.08 -16.57 -9.19
C PRO A 151 15.13 -15.47 -9.71
N SER A 152 15.15 -15.20 -11.02
CA SER A 152 14.29 -14.20 -11.67
C SER A 152 12.89 -14.70 -12.01
N GLU A 153 12.59 -15.98 -11.88
CA GLU A 153 11.25 -16.51 -12.10
C GLU A 153 10.23 -15.82 -11.15
N VAL A 154 9.02 -15.52 -11.61
CA VAL A 154 8.10 -14.63 -10.88
C VAL A 154 7.70 -15.15 -9.50
N HIS A 155 7.55 -16.46 -9.31
CA HIS A 155 7.26 -17.02 -7.99
C HIS A 155 8.48 -16.90 -7.07
N ASN A 156 9.68 -17.10 -7.61
CA ASN A 156 10.93 -16.90 -6.88
C ASN A 156 11.15 -15.44 -6.46
N GLN A 157 10.79 -14.48 -7.32
CA GLN A 157 10.72 -13.07 -6.96
C GLN A 157 9.67 -12.83 -5.86
N GLY A 158 8.51 -13.48 -5.99
CA GLY A 158 7.42 -13.43 -5.03
C GLY A 158 7.82 -13.87 -3.63
N GLU A 159 8.67 -14.88 -3.49
CA GLU A 159 9.19 -15.31 -2.19
C GLU A 159 9.94 -14.18 -1.46
N VAL A 160 10.78 -13.43 -2.18
CA VAL A 160 11.53 -12.30 -1.60
C VAL A 160 10.57 -11.19 -1.16
N TRP A 161 9.54 -10.92 -1.95
CA TRP A 161 8.54 -9.90 -1.62
C TRP A 161 7.67 -10.33 -0.43
N CYS A 162 7.14 -11.55 -0.45
CA CYS A 162 6.30 -12.10 0.60
C CYS A 162 7.03 -12.15 1.94
N VAL A 163 8.27 -12.68 1.98
CA VAL A 163 9.03 -12.75 3.24
C VAL A 163 9.33 -11.36 3.79
N THR A 164 9.52 -10.35 2.92
CA THR A 164 9.72 -8.96 3.36
C THR A 164 8.46 -8.37 4.00
N LEU A 165 7.29 -8.63 3.42
CA LEU A 165 6.01 -8.24 4.05
C LEU A 165 5.74 -9.05 5.32
N TRP A 166 6.21 -10.30 5.38
CA TRP A 166 6.12 -11.16 6.58
C TRP A 166 6.97 -10.61 7.74
N GLU A 167 8.15 -10.06 7.47
CA GLU A 167 8.95 -9.31 8.45
C GLU A 167 8.19 -8.08 8.96
N ALA A 168 7.58 -7.30 8.06
CA ALA A 168 6.82 -6.11 8.43
C ALA A 168 5.62 -6.47 9.31
N ARG A 169 4.90 -7.55 8.94
CA ARG A 169 3.81 -8.13 9.74
C ARG A 169 4.28 -8.50 11.13
N ALA A 170 5.40 -9.22 11.26
CA ALA A 170 5.92 -9.62 12.56
C ALA A 170 6.28 -8.41 13.43
N ASN A 171 6.99 -7.41 12.87
CA ASN A 171 7.34 -6.19 13.60
C ASN A 171 6.11 -5.42 14.08
N LEU A 172 5.04 -5.35 13.28
CA LEU A 172 3.79 -4.70 13.71
C LEU A 172 3.01 -5.52 14.73
N ILE A 173 3.04 -6.85 14.65
CA ILE A 173 2.46 -7.72 15.69
C ILE A 173 3.21 -7.55 17.02
N ASP A 174 4.53 -7.45 16.99
CA ASP A 174 5.34 -7.23 18.20
C ASP A 174 5.04 -5.88 18.85
N LYS A 175 4.78 -4.85 18.03
CA LYS A 175 4.45 -3.50 18.51
C LYS A 175 3.00 -3.36 18.99
N LEU A 176 2.04 -3.83 18.20
CA LEU A 176 0.61 -3.53 18.35
C LEU A 176 -0.19 -4.70 18.94
N GLY A 177 0.40 -5.88 19.04
CA GLY A 177 -0.32 -7.13 19.31
C GLY A 177 -0.84 -7.77 18.02
N TYR A 178 -1.25 -9.04 18.12
CA TYR A 178 -1.56 -9.87 16.95
C TYR A 178 -2.64 -9.28 16.03
N ASP A 179 -3.82 -9.00 16.59
CA ASP A 179 -4.97 -8.55 15.79
C ASP A 179 -4.70 -7.19 15.15
N ASP A 180 -4.31 -6.20 15.95
CA ASP A 180 -4.05 -4.84 15.46
C ASP A 180 -2.84 -4.79 14.52
N GLY A 181 -1.77 -5.52 14.81
CA GLY A 181 -0.59 -5.59 13.94
C GLY A 181 -0.87 -6.24 12.59
N ASN A 182 -1.59 -7.38 12.60
CA ASN A 182 -1.98 -8.09 11.37
C ASN A 182 -2.95 -7.25 10.52
N THR A 183 -3.96 -6.65 11.14
CA THR A 183 -4.89 -5.75 10.44
C THR A 183 -4.18 -4.52 9.90
N THR A 184 -3.25 -3.93 10.66
CA THR A 184 -2.50 -2.75 10.22
C THR A 184 -1.66 -3.08 8.99
N ILE A 185 -0.87 -4.16 8.98
CA ILE A 185 -0.05 -4.47 7.80
C ILE A 185 -0.90 -4.80 6.57
N LEU A 186 -2.02 -5.51 6.72
CA LEU A 186 -2.93 -5.81 5.61
C LEU A 186 -3.49 -4.52 5.00
N GLN A 187 -3.87 -3.56 5.85
CA GLN A 187 -4.36 -2.26 5.41
C GLN A 187 -3.26 -1.46 4.70
N LEU A 188 -2.06 -1.36 5.28
CA LEU A 188 -0.94 -0.62 4.70
C LEU A 188 -0.47 -1.21 3.37
N VAL A 189 -0.46 -2.54 3.23
CA VAL A 189 -0.13 -3.20 1.97
C VAL A 189 -1.22 -2.95 0.93
N THR A 190 -2.51 -3.04 1.30
CA THR A 190 -3.64 -2.73 0.39
C THR A 190 -3.56 -1.27 -0.10
N ASP A 191 -3.33 -0.32 0.80
CA ASP A 191 -3.25 1.09 0.45
C ASP A 191 -1.96 1.42 -0.31
N GLY A 192 -0.86 0.73 0.00
CA GLY A 192 0.37 0.77 -0.79
C GLY A 192 0.15 0.35 -2.24
N MET A 193 -0.63 -0.71 -2.50
CA MET A 193 -0.99 -1.08 -3.87
C MET A 193 -1.72 0.04 -4.61
N LYS A 194 -2.64 0.76 -3.93
CA LYS A 194 -3.39 1.88 -4.53
C LYS A 194 -2.51 3.10 -4.81
N LEU A 195 -1.47 3.31 -3.99
CA LEU A 195 -0.55 4.43 -4.09
C LEU A 195 0.62 4.16 -5.04
N ALA A 196 0.92 2.88 -5.32
CA ALA A 196 2.00 2.50 -6.18
C ALA A 196 1.79 3.01 -7.62
N PRO A 197 2.86 3.44 -8.31
CA PRO A 197 2.77 3.75 -9.73
C PRO A 197 2.41 2.50 -10.55
N PRO A 198 1.95 2.63 -11.80
CA PRO A 198 1.85 1.48 -12.71
C PRO A 198 3.23 0.84 -12.93
N ASN A 199 3.27 -0.49 -12.89
CA ASN A 199 4.49 -1.29 -13.02
C ASN A 199 5.60 -0.88 -12.05
N PRO A 200 5.33 -0.90 -10.74
CA PRO A 200 6.31 -0.50 -9.75
C PRO A 200 7.49 -1.48 -9.73
N THR A 201 8.68 -0.96 -9.49
CA THR A 201 9.80 -1.74 -8.97
C THR A 201 9.55 -2.14 -7.51
N PHE A 202 10.34 -3.09 -6.98
CA PHE A 202 10.27 -3.47 -5.55
C PHE A 202 10.43 -2.28 -4.60
N LEU A 203 11.31 -1.33 -4.94
CA LEU A 203 11.55 -0.16 -4.09
C LEU A 203 10.44 0.89 -4.20
N GLU A 204 9.82 1.04 -5.38
CA GLU A 204 8.63 1.90 -5.51
C GLU A 204 7.43 1.31 -4.75
N ALA A 205 7.26 -0.02 -4.74
CA ALA A 205 6.23 -0.67 -3.95
C ALA A 205 6.49 -0.55 -2.43
N ARG A 206 7.75 -0.68 -1.98
CA ARG A 206 8.17 -0.37 -0.60
C ARG A 206 7.76 1.07 -0.24
N ASP A 207 8.16 2.03 -1.07
CA ASP A 207 7.92 3.45 -0.81
C ASP A 207 6.42 3.77 -0.79
N ALA A 208 5.61 3.08 -1.60
CA ALA A 208 4.16 3.20 -1.56
C ALA A 208 3.54 2.68 -0.24
N ILE A 209 4.06 1.59 0.34
CA ILE A 209 3.62 1.08 1.65
C ILE A 209 4.01 2.05 2.77
N LEU A 210 5.23 2.59 2.73
CA LEU A 210 5.65 3.64 3.67
C LEU A 210 4.80 4.90 3.54
N GLN A 211 4.44 5.28 2.32
CA GLN A 211 3.55 6.40 2.05
C GLN A 211 2.13 6.14 2.55
N ALA A 212 1.65 4.89 2.50
CA ALA A 212 0.37 4.50 3.07
C ALA A 212 0.34 4.71 4.59
N ASP A 213 1.41 4.34 5.30
CA ASP A 213 1.52 4.58 6.74
C ASP A 213 1.58 6.07 7.07
N GLU A 214 2.36 6.82 6.29
CA GLU A 214 2.44 8.28 6.44
C GLU A 214 1.05 8.93 6.31
N VAL A 215 0.26 8.55 5.29
CA VAL A 215 -1.10 9.07 5.09
C VAL A 215 -2.07 8.63 6.18
N ALA A 216 -2.01 7.36 6.60
CA ALA A 216 -2.98 6.78 7.51
C ALA A 216 -2.73 7.14 8.99
N THR A 217 -1.46 7.26 9.38
CA THR A 217 -1.06 7.36 10.79
C THR A 217 -0.06 8.47 11.08
N GLY A 218 0.40 9.21 10.05
CA GLY A 218 1.51 10.16 10.21
C GLY A 218 2.88 9.49 10.38
N GLY A 219 3.01 8.24 9.92
CA GLY A 219 4.27 7.50 9.95
C GLY A 219 4.54 6.83 11.30
N ASP A 220 3.49 6.50 12.07
CA ASP A 220 3.64 5.87 13.38
C ASP A 220 4.36 4.53 13.28
N ASN A 221 4.19 3.79 12.17
CA ASN A 221 4.77 2.46 11.95
C ASN A 221 6.05 2.48 11.10
N ARG A 222 6.54 3.68 10.78
CA ARG A 222 7.69 3.91 9.89
C ARG A 222 8.93 3.11 10.31
N ASN A 223 9.23 3.04 11.60
CA ASN A 223 10.40 2.34 12.11
C ASN A 223 10.30 0.82 11.86
N GLU A 224 9.15 0.23 12.19
CA GLU A 224 8.89 -1.20 12.04
C GLU A 224 8.92 -1.63 10.57
N LEU A 225 8.36 -0.81 9.69
CA LEU A 225 8.39 -1.02 8.24
C LEU A 225 9.82 -0.94 7.69
N TRP A 226 10.58 0.11 8.03
CA TRP A 226 11.96 0.25 7.55
C TRP A 226 12.88 -0.88 8.04
N LEU A 227 12.72 -1.34 9.28
CA LEU A 227 13.47 -2.49 9.80
C LEU A 227 13.20 -3.76 8.99
N ALA A 228 11.95 -4.02 8.61
CA ALA A 228 11.59 -5.17 7.78
C ALA A 228 12.21 -5.11 6.38
N PHE A 229 12.04 -3.98 5.68
CA PHE A 229 12.61 -3.80 4.35
C PHE A 229 14.13 -3.83 4.34
N ALA A 230 14.77 -3.12 5.28
CA ALA A 230 16.23 -3.11 5.40
C ALA A 230 16.79 -4.50 5.69
N LYS A 231 16.15 -5.28 6.59
CA LYS A 231 16.58 -6.65 6.90
C LYS A 231 16.62 -7.56 5.66
N ARG A 232 15.74 -7.33 4.69
CA ARG A 232 15.66 -8.10 3.44
C ARG A 232 16.35 -7.41 2.25
N GLY A 233 17.27 -6.48 2.51
CA GLY A 233 18.11 -5.86 1.49
C GLY A 233 17.45 -4.71 0.71
N MET A 234 16.26 -4.26 1.14
CA MET A 234 15.53 -3.11 0.56
C MET A 234 15.67 -1.86 1.45
N GLY A 235 16.85 -1.64 2.01
CA GLY A 235 17.20 -0.49 2.84
C GLY A 235 17.25 0.83 2.09
N PHE A 236 17.52 1.91 2.81
CA PHE A 236 17.39 3.29 2.33
C PHE A 236 18.22 3.57 1.07
N SER A 237 19.45 3.05 0.99
CA SER A 237 20.34 3.25 -0.16
C SER A 237 20.25 2.16 -1.23
N ALA A 238 19.29 1.24 -1.16
CA ALA A 238 19.10 0.18 -2.15
C ALA A 238 18.72 0.77 -3.53
N VAL A 239 19.05 0.04 -4.60
CA VAL A 239 18.76 0.47 -5.98
C VAL A 239 18.06 -0.64 -6.74
N ALA A 240 16.95 -0.30 -7.40
CA ALA A 240 16.26 -1.17 -8.33
C ALA A 240 16.58 -0.77 -9.79
N PRO A 241 16.76 -1.73 -10.71
CA PRO A 241 16.74 -1.45 -12.14
C PRO A 241 15.30 -1.16 -12.60
N PRO A 242 15.07 -0.76 -13.87
CA PRO A 242 13.72 -0.64 -14.42
C PRO A 242 12.89 -1.91 -14.21
N ALA A 243 11.57 -1.75 -14.03
CA ALA A 243 10.65 -2.84 -13.70
C ALA A 243 10.65 -4.02 -14.70
N SER A 244 11.13 -3.82 -15.93
CA SER A 244 11.22 -4.84 -16.98
C SER A 244 12.35 -5.87 -16.77
N THR A 245 13.21 -5.69 -15.77
CA THR A 245 14.30 -6.63 -15.47
C THR A 245 14.57 -6.71 -13.97
N THR A 246 15.14 -7.82 -13.51
CA THR A 246 15.71 -7.95 -12.17
C THR A 246 17.23 -7.79 -12.15
N VAL A 247 17.88 -7.77 -13.32
CA VAL A 247 19.34 -7.66 -13.41
C VAL A 247 19.78 -6.25 -13.04
N GLY A 248 20.66 -6.14 -12.05
CA GLY A 248 21.22 -4.88 -11.58
C GLY A 248 20.60 -4.35 -10.29
N VAL A 249 19.77 -5.14 -9.59
CA VAL A 249 19.38 -4.80 -8.21
C VAL A 249 20.63 -4.70 -7.33
N MET A 250 20.64 -3.70 -6.46
CA MET A 250 21.69 -3.53 -5.45
C MET A 250 21.03 -3.42 -4.09
N GLU A 251 21.29 -4.42 -3.26
CA GLU A 251 20.78 -4.45 -1.89
C GLU A 251 21.45 -3.37 -1.03
N ALA A 252 20.70 -2.91 -0.04
CA ALA A 252 21.23 -2.14 1.08
C ALA A 252 20.46 -2.51 2.36
N PHE A 253 21.11 -2.32 3.50
CA PHE A 253 20.58 -2.69 4.81
C PHE A 253 20.53 -1.50 5.78
N ASP A 254 20.80 -0.29 5.28
CA ASP A 254 20.77 0.93 6.04
C ASP A 254 19.34 1.44 6.26
N LEU A 255 19.13 2.11 7.38
CA LEU A 255 17.88 2.81 7.70
C LEU A 255 18.02 4.29 7.31
N PRO A 256 16.90 4.99 7.03
CA PRO A 256 16.94 6.43 6.81
C PRO A 256 17.58 7.18 8.00
N PRO A 257 18.28 8.31 7.77
CA PRO A 257 18.95 9.06 8.84
C PRO A 257 18.03 9.53 9.97
N ASP A 258 16.73 9.71 9.72
CA ASP A 258 15.69 10.10 10.69
C ASP A 258 15.08 8.92 11.46
N VAL A 259 15.44 7.69 11.08
CA VAL A 259 15.17 6.45 11.82
C VAL A 259 16.41 6.06 12.66
N VAL A 260 17.60 6.53 12.27
CA VAL A 260 18.82 6.45 13.06
C VAL A 260 18.87 7.62 14.06
N ILE A 261 19.24 7.38 15.32
CA ILE A 261 19.35 8.43 16.33
C ILE A 261 20.42 9.44 15.88
N THR A 262 20.02 10.63 15.42
CA THR A 262 20.93 11.78 15.37
C THR A 262 21.16 12.30 16.80
N VAL A 263 22.30 12.93 17.05
CA VAL A 263 22.62 13.46 18.38
C VAL A 263 21.69 14.65 18.65
N PRO A 264 20.96 14.69 19.79
CA PRO A 264 20.14 15.84 20.13
C PRO A 264 20.99 17.11 20.19
N ASP A 265 20.60 18.12 19.43
CA ASP A 265 21.24 19.43 19.42
C ASP A 265 20.38 20.51 20.12
N GLY A 266 19.18 20.12 20.56
CA GLY A 266 18.23 20.97 21.26
C GLY A 266 17.28 21.72 20.33
N ILE A 267 17.37 21.53 19.01
CA ILE A 267 16.51 22.15 18.01
C ILE A 267 15.43 21.16 17.62
N LEU A 268 14.16 21.60 17.65
CA LEU A 268 13.05 20.74 17.24
C LEU A 268 12.92 20.69 15.72
N GLU A 269 13.00 19.49 15.15
CA GLU A 269 12.56 19.25 13.78
C GLU A 269 11.10 18.79 13.75
N GLY A 270 10.32 19.40 12.87
CA GLY A 270 8.93 19.03 12.63
C GLY A 270 8.73 18.66 11.17
N SER A 271 8.31 17.43 10.89
CA SER A 271 7.77 17.05 9.58
C SER A 271 6.25 16.99 9.64
N VAL A 272 5.59 17.38 8.55
CA VAL A 272 4.14 17.56 8.51
C VAL A 272 3.57 16.67 7.42
N THR A 273 2.46 16.00 7.72
CA THR A 273 1.70 15.19 6.76
C THR A 273 0.22 15.60 6.77
N PRO A 274 -0.40 15.91 5.62
CA PRO A 274 0.21 16.00 4.29
C PRO A 274 1.34 17.04 4.21
N PRO A 275 2.38 16.83 3.38
CA PRO A 275 3.50 17.76 3.29
C PRO A 275 3.07 19.13 2.74
N SER A 276 3.82 20.17 3.07
CA SER A 276 3.57 21.51 2.52
C SER A 276 3.51 21.46 1.00
N ARG A 277 2.56 22.21 0.44
CA ARG A 277 2.16 22.30 -0.98
C ARG A 277 1.27 21.16 -1.46
N SER A 278 0.86 20.24 -0.59
CA SER A 278 -0.20 19.28 -0.89
C SER A 278 -1.52 19.95 -1.26
N ALA A 279 -2.34 19.22 -2.02
CA ALA A 279 -3.70 19.58 -2.34
C ALA A 279 -4.67 19.00 -1.31
N LEU A 280 -5.58 19.81 -0.79
CA LEU A 280 -6.65 19.39 0.12
C LEU A 280 -8.01 19.64 -0.52
N PHE A 281 -8.98 18.76 -0.30
CA PHE A 281 -10.33 18.91 -0.84
C PHE A 281 -11.16 19.82 0.08
N ALA A 282 -11.80 20.83 -0.50
CA ALA A 282 -12.71 21.72 0.20
C ALA A 282 -13.85 20.94 0.90
N ALA A 283 -14.31 21.44 2.06
CA ALA A 283 -15.33 20.82 2.91
C ALA A 283 -14.96 19.48 3.55
N ASP A 284 -13.77 18.94 3.29
CA ASP A 284 -13.31 17.70 3.89
C ASP A 284 -12.74 17.94 5.30
N SER A 285 -12.81 16.91 6.15
CA SER A 285 -12.15 16.88 7.45
C SER A 285 -10.93 15.98 7.34
N GLN A 286 -9.76 16.60 7.15
CA GLN A 286 -8.53 15.90 6.85
C GLN A 286 -7.66 15.79 8.11
N PRO A 287 -7.18 14.58 8.47
CA PRO A 287 -6.19 14.46 9.53
C PRO A 287 -4.89 15.13 9.07
N GLY A 288 -4.37 16.00 9.93
CA GLY A 288 -3.02 16.53 9.82
C GLY A 288 -2.16 15.90 10.90
N PHE A 289 -0.94 15.53 10.55
CA PHE A 289 0.05 14.97 11.45
C PHE A 289 1.29 15.85 11.48
N VAL A 290 1.92 15.93 12.65
CA VAL A 290 3.23 16.56 12.85
C VAL A 290 4.10 15.59 13.64
N ARG A 291 5.14 15.06 13.01
CA ARG A 291 6.17 14.28 13.71
C ARG A 291 7.23 15.23 14.24
N VAL A 292 7.57 15.09 15.53
CA VAL A 292 8.52 15.96 16.22
C VAL A 292 9.73 15.16 16.71
N THR A 293 10.92 15.62 16.35
CA THR A 293 12.20 15.04 16.77
C THR A 293 13.17 16.11 17.24
N ASP A 294 14.23 15.66 17.91
CA ASP A 294 15.51 16.36 18.11
C ASP A 294 16.58 15.26 18.11
N GLY A 295 16.67 14.57 16.98
CA GLY A 295 17.24 13.23 16.85
C GLY A 295 16.33 12.10 17.33
N PRO A 296 16.26 11.78 18.64
CA PRO A 296 15.22 10.90 19.14
C PRO A 296 13.81 11.51 19.00
N PRO A 297 12.77 10.66 19.00
CA PRO A 297 11.37 11.05 19.20
C PRO A 297 11.16 12.04 20.36
N VAL A 298 10.44 13.12 20.12
CA VAL A 298 9.98 14.05 21.16
C VAL A 298 8.50 13.81 21.41
N THR A 299 8.16 13.35 22.62
CA THR A 299 6.80 12.90 22.98
C THR A 299 6.05 13.89 23.89
N ASN A 300 6.69 14.98 24.30
CA ASN A 300 6.15 16.01 25.18
C ASN A 300 6.14 17.43 24.56
N ALA A 301 6.10 17.52 23.23
CA ALA A 301 5.94 18.77 22.51
C ALA A 301 4.50 19.33 22.64
N THR A 302 4.40 20.66 22.59
CA THR A 302 3.17 21.42 22.41
C THR A 302 3.21 22.08 21.04
N ILE A 303 2.15 21.85 20.25
CA ILE A 303 2.03 22.35 18.88
C ILE A 303 0.80 23.25 18.81
N VAL A 304 1.06 24.53 18.56
CA VAL A 304 0.02 25.54 18.32
C VAL A 304 0.03 25.89 16.85
N ALA A 305 -1.08 25.64 16.17
CA ALA A 305 -1.23 25.94 14.75
C ALA A 305 -2.21 27.08 14.54
N THR A 306 -1.83 28.09 13.77
CA THR A 306 -2.71 29.21 13.37
C THR A 306 -2.99 29.16 11.88
N VAL A 307 -4.26 29.24 11.50
CA VAL A 307 -4.71 29.09 10.11
C VAL A 307 -4.97 30.45 9.47
N SER A 308 -4.47 30.66 8.25
CA SER A 308 -4.75 31.88 7.47
C SER A 308 -6.24 31.99 7.17
N GLY A 309 -6.86 33.13 7.50
CA GLY A 309 -8.32 33.32 7.42
C GLY A 309 -9.06 33.16 8.75
N GLY A 310 -8.34 32.76 9.82
CA GLY A 310 -8.85 32.67 11.19
C GLY A 310 -8.97 31.23 11.67
N GLY A 311 -8.85 31.05 12.99
CA GLY A 311 -8.90 29.74 13.65
C GLY A 311 -7.53 29.24 14.10
N SER A 312 -7.57 28.29 15.03
CA SER A 312 -6.39 27.59 15.55
C SER A 312 -6.65 26.08 15.57
N LEU A 313 -5.62 25.29 15.28
CA LEU A 313 -5.64 23.84 15.46
C LEU A 313 -4.70 23.51 16.62
N THR A 314 -5.11 22.56 17.45
CA THR A 314 -4.26 21.99 18.49
C THR A 314 -3.99 20.56 18.08
N PHE A 315 -2.71 20.18 18.05
CA PHE A 315 -2.34 18.80 17.79
C PHE A 315 -2.19 18.04 19.10
N HIS A 316 -2.71 16.83 19.11
CA HIS A 316 -2.81 15.93 20.26
C HIS A 316 -1.94 14.69 20.04
N ASN A 317 -1.49 14.08 21.13
CA ASN A 317 -0.69 12.86 21.16
C ASN A 317 -1.19 11.99 22.33
N ASP A 318 -2.47 11.64 22.26
CA ASP A 318 -3.29 11.06 23.33
C ASP A 318 -3.91 9.71 22.97
N GLY A 319 -3.61 9.17 21.79
CA GLY A 319 -4.16 7.93 21.27
C GLY A 319 -5.65 8.02 20.90
N VAL A 320 -6.16 9.25 20.73
CA VAL A 320 -7.54 9.50 20.31
C VAL A 320 -7.56 10.02 18.89
N SER A 321 -8.41 9.41 18.05
CA SER A 321 -8.56 9.77 16.63
C SER A 321 -8.55 11.29 16.40
N PRO A 322 -7.69 11.82 15.51
CA PRO A 322 -6.92 11.08 14.51
C PRO A 322 -5.60 10.47 15.01
N ASP A 323 -5.23 10.65 16.28
CA ASP A 323 -4.06 10.01 16.85
C ASP A 323 -4.36 8.54 17.14
N LYS A 324 -3.44 7.66 16.75
CA LYS A 324 -3.58 6.22 16.91
C LYS A 324 -2.87 5.73 18.16
N THR A 325 -1.70 6.29 18.46
CA THR A 325 -0.81 5.80 19.51
C THR A 325 -0.36 6.96 20.38
N ALA A 326 -0.82 6.97 21.63
CA ALA A 326 -0.46 8.01 22.58
C ALA A 326 1.05 8.01 22.88
N SER A 327 1.58 9.20 23.19
CA SER A 327 2.96 9.42 23.66
C SER A 327 4.05 8.93 22.70
N ASN A 328 3.83 8.98 21.38
CA ASN A 328 4.87 8.73 20.37
C ASN A 328 5.42 10.07 19.81
N ALA A 329 6.15 10.04 18.70
CA ALA A 329 6.66 11.26 18.05
C ALA A 329 5.62 12.02 17.22
N VAL A 330 4.44 11.44 16.99
CA VAL A 330 3.45 11.89 16.01
C VAL A 330 2.29 12.55 16.73
N TYR A 331 2.07 13.82 16.42
CA TYR A 331 0.96 14.59 16.93
C TYR A 331 -0.06 14.76 15.82
N SER A 332 -1.36 14.75 16.14
CA SER A 332 -2.40 14.82 15.12
C SER A 332 -3.51 15.81 15.46
N ALA A 333 -4.15 16.34 14.43
CA ALA A 333 -5.34 17.19 14.54
C ALA A 333 -6.25 16.96 13.34
N LEU A 334 -7.57 17.07 13.52
CA LEU A 334 -8.50 17.16 12.39
C LEU A 334 -8.54 18.60 11.87
N PHE A 335 -8.22 18.77 10.59
CA PHE A 335 -8.30 20.03 9.88
C PHE A 335 -9.53 20.06 8.97
N ASN A 336 -10.47 20.95 9.29
CA ASN A 336 -11.63 21.21 8.42
C ASN A 336 -11.20 22.17 7.30
N VAL A 337 -11.15 21.66 6.07
CA VAL A 337 -10.64 22.40 4.92
C VAL A 337 -11.67 23.45 4.47
N PRO A 338 -11.29 24.75 4.38
CA PRO A 338 -12.25 25.80 4.05
C PRO A 338 -12.74 25.70 2.60
N THR A 339 -14.00 26.06 2.37
CA THR A 339 -14.64 25.98 1.05
C THR A 339 -14.46 27.22 0.18
N ASN A 340 -14.15 28.36 0.79
CA ASN A 340 -14.12 29.67 0.13
C ASN A 340 -12.70 30.23 -0.05
N ALA A 341 -11.70 29.35 -0.16
CA ALA A 341 -10.31 29.73 -0.33
C ALA A 341 -9.63 28.84 -1.37
N ALA A 342 -8.77 29.41 -2.20
CA ALA A 342 -7.95 28.65 -3.17
C ALA A 342 -6.68 28.05 -2.52
N SER A 343 -6.28 28.58 -1.37
CA SER A 343 -5.15 28.10 -0.59
C SER A 343 -5.31 28.46 0.87
N VAL A 344 -4.61 27.74 1.74
CA VAL A 344 -4.51 28.04 3.16
C VAL A 344 -3.06 27.95 3.60
N THR A 345 -2.64 28.84 4.48
CA THR A 345 -1.34 28.79 5.15
C THR A 345 -1.54 28.50 6.63
N ILE A 346 -0.79 27.54 7.16
CA ILE A 346 -0.79 27.18 8.57
C ILE A 346 0.59 27.54 9.15
N THR A 347 0.60 28.36 10.19
CA THR A 347 1.81 28.61 10.98
C THR A 347 1.81 27.65 12.16
N LEU A 348 2.76 26.72 12.18
CA LEU A 348 3.00 25.82 13.30
C LEU A 348 4.08 26.38 14.21
N VAL A 349 3.77 26.50 15.49
CA VAL A 349 4.75 26.77 16.53
C VAL A 349 4.89 25.51 17.38
N ILE A 350 6.05 24.89 17.33
CA ILE A 350 6.39 23.64 18.02
C ILE A 350 7.34 23.99 19.16
N SER A 351 6.96 23.62 20.38
CA SER A 351 7.77 23.87 21.58
C SER A 351 7.82 22.63 22.46
N ALA A 352 8.91 22.41 23.18
CA ALA A 352 9.05 21.34 24.16
C ALA A 352 9.97 21.82 25.31
N PRO A 353 9.87 21.24 26.52
CA PRO A 353 10.76 21.58 27.63
C PRO A 353 12.24 21.45 27.25
N ASP A 354 13.04 22.47 27.60
CA ASP A 354 14.48 22.53 27.36
C ASP A 354 14.92 22.46 25.88
N LYS A 355 14.00 22.74 24.94
CA LYS A 355 14.26 22.79 23.50
C LYS A 355 14.03 24.18 22.93
N VAL A 356 14.70 24.48 21.82
CA VAL A 356 14.47 25.69 21.04
C VAL A 356 13.17 25.54 20.26
N THR A 357 12.24 26.49 20.45
CA THR A 357 10.97 26.52 19.71
C THR A 357 11.22 26.63 18.21
N SER A 358 10.55 25.78 17.44
CA SER A 358 10.57 25.77 15.98
C SER A 358 9.29 26.39 15.43
N THR A 359 9.41 27.20 14.37
CA THR A 359 8.26 27.78 13.66
C THR A 359 8.29 27.35 12.20
N ASN A 360 7.26 26.61 11.77
CA ASN A 360 7.12 26.16 10.40
C ASN A 360 5.91 26.82 9.73
N LEU A 361 6.04 27.10 8.44
CA LEU A 361 4.98 27.70 7.64
C LEU A 361 4.62 26.73 6.51
N ILE A 362 3.40 26.20 6.59
CA ILE A 362 2.87 25.22 5.64
C ILE A 362 1.87 25.93 4.75
N SER A 363 1.87 25.63 3.45
CA SER A 363 0.82 26.11 2.56
C SER A 363 0.17 24.94 1.85
N TYR A 364 -1.15 24.91 1.77
CA TYR A 364 -1.91 23.93 1.00
C TYR A 364 -2.69 24.60 -0.12
N THR A 365 -2.79 23.92 -1.25
CA THR A 365 -3.73 24.28 -2.32
C THR A 365 -5.08 23.65 -2.00
N ILE A 366 -6.16 24.38 -2.16
CA ILE A 366 -7.50 23.85 -1.91
C ILE A 366 -8.16 23.54 -3.26
N ILE A 367 -8.52 22.28 -3.44
CA ILE A 367 -9.34 21.82 -4.56
C ILE A 367 -10.79 22.12 -4.19
N PRO A 368 -11.47 23.02 -4.93
CA PRO A 368 -12.84 23.38 -4.63
C PRO A 368 -13.79 22.19 -4.86
N LEU A 369 -14.98 22.26 -4.26
CA LEU A 369 -16.06 21.33 -4.58
C LEU A 369 -16.36 21.35 -6.09
N PRO A 370 -16.85 20.24 -6.65
CA PRO A 370 -17.12 20.15 -8.08
C PRO A 370 -18.18 21.18 -8.45
N THR A 371 -17.86 22.11 -9.35
CA THR A 371 -18.78 23.20 -9.73
C THR A 371 -20.01 22.72 -10.47
N ASN A 372 -20.02 21.45 -10.88
CA ASN A 372 -21.03 20.81 -11.71
C ASN A 372 -21.72 19.64 -11.01
N ASP A 373 -21.72 19.66 -9.68
CA ASP A 373 -22.48 18.74 -8.83
C ASP A 373 -24.01 18.95 -8.94
N ASN A 374 -24.45 20.12 -9.39
CA ASN A 374 -25.87 20.42 -9.45
C ASN A 374 -26.51 20.05 -10.79
N PHE A 375 -27.51 19.15 -10.80
CA PHE A 375 -28.20 18.69 -11.99
C PHE A 375 -28.94 19.81 -12.71
N ALA A 376 -29.61 20.68 -11.96
CA ALA A 376 -30.30 21.83 -12.52
C ALA A 376 -29.33 22.92 -13.04
N ASN A 377 -28.09 22.92 -12.56
CA ASN A 377 -27.03 23.86 -12.92
C ASN A 377 -25.79 23.12 -13.42
N SER A 378 -26.00 22.25 -14.42
CA SER A 378 -24.95 21.50 -15.09
C SER A 378 -23.93 22.41 -15.78
N LEU A 379 -22.69 21.94 -15.90
CA LEU A 379 -21.65 22.70 -16.60
C LEU A 379 -21.89 22.66 -18.11
N LYS A 380 -22.03 23.84 -18.72
CA LYS A 380 -22.24 23.96 -20.16
C LYS A 380 -20.96 23.68 -20.94
N VAL A 381 -21.01 22.68 -21.82
CA VAL A 381 -19.89 22.31 -22.70
C VAL A 381 -19.97 23.11 -24.00
N PRO A 382 -18.84 23.66 -24.51
CA PRO A 382 -18.81 24.33 -25.81
C PRO A 382 -19.29 23.41 -26.95
N PRO A 383 -19.93 23.95 -28.01
CA PRO A 383 -20.39 23.14 -29.14
C PRO A 383 -19.28 22.34 -29.83
N SER A 384 -18.04 22.84 -29.80
CA SER A 384 -16.85 22.16 -30.33
C SER A 384 -16.34 21.00 -29.47
N GLY A 385 -16.93 20.78 -28.29
CA GLY A 385 -16.41 19.87 -27.27
C GLY A 385 -15.36 20.54 -26.36
N ALA A 386 -15.03 19.85 -25.27
CA ALA A 386 -13.98 20.22 -24.32
C ALA A 386 -13.50 18.97 -23.55
N SER A 387 -12.31 19.06 -22.95
CA SER A 387 -11.83 18.10 -21.95
C SER A 387 -11.88 18.76 -20.57
N TYR A 388 -12.35 18.03 -19.57
CA TYR A 388 -12.45 18.49 -18.19
C TYR A 388 -11.66 17.54 -17.29
N VAL A 389 -10.86 18.11 -16.39
CA VAL A 389 -10.35 17.40 -15.22
C VAL A 389 -11.26 17.76 -14.06
N SER A 390 -11.95 16.76 -13.50
CA SER A 390 -12.89 16.93 -12.39
C SER A 390 -12.73 15.80 -11.37
N ASN A 391 -13.42 15.91 -10.24
CA ASN A 391 -13.55 14.86 -9.25
C ASN A 391 -15.00 14.86 -8.76
N ASN A 392 -15.56 13.70 -8.44
CA ASN A 392 -16.90 13.59 -7.83
C ASN A 392 -16.79 13.41 -6.30
N ARG A 393 -15.62 13.69 -5.71
CA ARG A 393 -15.40 13.55 -4.28
C ARG A 393 -16.23 14.62 -3.58
N LEU A 394 -17.21 14.19 -2.79
CA LEU A 394 -18.24 15.03 -2.14
C LEU A 394 -19.30 15.62 -3.07
N ALA A 395 -19.41 15.12 -4.31
CA ALA A 395 -20.61 15.35 -5.10
C ALA A 395 -21.81 14.66 -4.43
N THR A 396 -23.00 15.23 -4.60
CA THR A 396 -24.23 14.83 -3.93
C THR A 396 -25.25 14.35 -4.96
N THR A 397 -26.18 13.50 -4.53
CA THR A 397 -27.36 13.19 -5.34
C THR A 397 -28.45 14.22 -5.10
N GLU A 398 -28.97 14.82 -6.17
CA GLU A 398 -30.01 15.82 -6.09
C GLU A 398 -31.41 15.29 -6.45
N SER A 399 -32.44 15.99 -5.98
CA SER A 399 -33.83 15.67 -6.30
C SER A 399 -34.09 15.87 -7.80
N GLY A 400 -34.51 14.80 -8.47
CA GLY A 400 -34.85 14.82 -9.90
C GLY A 400 -33.72 14.33 -10.81
N GLU A 401 -32.58 13.94 -10.24
CA GLU A 401 -31.54 13.23 -11.00
C GLU A 401 -32.06 11.88 -11.52
N PRO A 402 -31.79 11.54 -12.80
CA PRO A 402 -32.03 10.20 -13.30
C PRO A 402 -31.05 9.20 -12.65
N ALA A 403 -31.48 7.94 -12.53
CA ALA A 403 -30.61 6.88 -12.05
C ALA A 403 -29.44 6.65 -13.01
N HIS A 404 -28.22 6.71 -12.49
CA HIS A 404 -26.97 6.53 -13.25
C HIS A 404 -26.87 5.10 -13.76
N ALA A 405 -27.00 4.90 -15.07
CA ALA A 405 -27.08 3.56 -15.70
C ALA A 405 -28.11 2.59 -15.06
N GLY A 406 -29.20 3.13 -14.49
CA GLY A 406 -30.22 2.33 -13.79
C GLY A 406 -29.81 1.86 -12.38
N LEU A 407 -28.63 2.25 -11.90
CA LEU A 407 -28.20 2.03 -10.52
C LEU A 407 -28.82 3.10 -9.62
N THR A 408 -29.60 2.67 -8.63
CA THR A 408 -30.20 3.55 -7.61
C THR A 408 -29.25 3.84 -6.44
N SER A 409 -28.05 3.26 -6.45
CA SER A 409 -27.04 3.35 -5.38
C SER A 409 -25.89 4.29 -5.68
N ALA A 410 -25.90 5.00 -6.82
CA ALA A 410 -24.87 6.00 -7.12
C ALA A 410 -24.86 7.07 -6.02
N ALA A 411 -23.72 7.24 -5.36
CA ALA A 411 -23.59 8.08 -4.17
C ALA A 411 -23.20 9.54 -4.49
N ALA A 412 -22.76 9.81 -5.72
CA ALA A 412 -22.23 11.10 -6.16
C ALA A 412 -22.34 11.22 -7.69
N SER A 413 -22.77 12.37 -8.20
CA SER A 413 -22.98 12.60 -9.63
C SER A 413 -22.40 13.93 -10.09
N LEU A 414 -22.05 14.04 -11.36
CA LEU A 414 -21.58 15.28 -11.97
C LEU A 414 -22.30 15.49 -13.29
N TRP A 415 -22.66 16.74 -13.57
CA TRP A 415 -23.57 17.07 -14.65
C TRP A 415 -22.93 18.02 -15.67
N TRP A 416 -23.04 17.65 -16.92
CA TRP A 416 -22.68 18.49 -18.06
C TRP A 416 -23.86 18.62 -19.00
N THR A 417 -23.97 19.76 -19.68
CA THR A 417 -24.95 19.94 -20.76
C THR A 417 -24.24 20.40 -22.01
N TRP A 418 -24.41 19.62 -23.08
CA TRP A 418 -23.84 19.89 -24.38
C TRP A 418 -24.94 20.03 -25.42
N SER A 419 -24.79 20.99 -26.33
CA SER A 419 -25.70 21.22 -27.44
C SER A 419 -24.94 21.85 -28.61
N THR A 420 -25.35 21.54 -29.84
CA THR A 420 -24.78 22.10 -31.07
C THR A 420 -25.89 22.55 -32.01
N GLY A 421 -25.57 23.47 -32.92
CA GLY A 421 -26.49 23.95 -33.96
C GLY A 421 -26.59 23.02 -35.19
N THR A 422 -25.81 21.95 -35.24
CA THR A 422 -25.73 21.04 -36.39
C THR A 422 -25.82 19.58 -35.95
N THR A 423 -26.46 18.73 -36.77
CA THR A 423 -26.45 17.28 -36.53
C THR A 423 -25.04 16.73 -36.71
N THR A 424 -24.49 16.10 -35.67
CA THR A 424 -23.14 15.52 -35.66
C THR A 424 -23.09 14.34 -34.69
N ASN A 425 -22.08 13.48 -34.84
CA ASN A 425 -21.73 12.46 -33.86
C ASN A 425 -21.02 13.10 -32.66
N VAL A 426 -21.17 12.50 -31.48
CA VAL A 426 -20.52 12.91 -30.23
C VAL A 426 -19.72 11.74 -29.69
N LEU A 427 -18.49 12.01 -29.27
CA LEU A 427 -17.69 11.08 -28.47
C LEU A 427 -17.69 11.60 -27.03
N VAL A 428 -18.04 10.74 -26.09
CA VAL A 428 -17.85 10.97 -24.66
C VAL A 428 -16.86 9.93 -24.19
N ASP A 429 -15.79 10.39 -23.54
CA ASP A 429 -14.70 9.55 -23.06
C ASP A 429 -14.39 9.95 -21.61
N THR A 430 -14.45 8.98 -20.72
CA THR A 430 -14.12 9.10 -19.30
C THR A 430 -12.83 8.35 -18.95
N GLY A 431 -12.11 7.85 -19.98
CA GLY A 431 -10.84 7.16 -19.83
C GLY A 431 -9.81 7.99 -19.06
N GLY A 432 -9.10 7.33 -18.14
CA GLY A 432 -8.17 7.97 -17.21
C GLY A 432 -8.78 8.34 -15.85
N SER A 433 -10.06 8.03 -15.61
CA SER A 433 -10.66 8.12 -14.28
C SER A 433 -10.07 7.08 -13.32
N LEU A 434 -9.93 7.42 -12.04
CA LEU A 434 -9.41 6.53 -10.98
C LEU A 434 -10.48 5.59 -10.38
N PHE A 435 -11.69 5.61 -10.93
CA PHE A 435 -12.85 4.83 -10.49
C PHE A 435 -13.78 4.57 -11.68
N ASP A 436 -14.66 3.59 -11.52
CA ASP A 436 -15.67 3.24 -12.53
C ASP A 436 -16.67 4.38 -12.76
N THR A 437 -16.71 4.88 -13.99
CA THR A 437 -17.70 5.84 -14.44
C THR A 437 -18.86 5.10 -15.11
N VAL A 438 -20.10 5.40 -14.70
CA VAL A 438 -21.33 4.81 -15.24
C VAL A 438 -21.98 5.63 -16.34
#